data_AF-A0A7S0AVP8-F1
#
_entry.id   AF-A0A7S0AVP8-F1
#
_cell.length_a   1.000
_cell.length_b   1.000
_cell.length_c   1.000
_cell.angle_alpha   90.00
_cell.angle_beta   90.00
_cell.angle_gamma   90.00
#
_symmetry.space_group_name_H-M   'P 1'
#
loop_
_entity.id
_entity.type
_entity.pdbx_description
1 polymer ?
#
loop_
_entity_poly.entity_id
_entity_poly.type
_entity_poly.pdbx_seq_one_letter_code
_entity_poly.pdbx_strand_id
1 'polypeptide(L)'
;ADCTKLLRGNGPFTIFVPTNTAIQNWDGVLTEDVIKSHIIPQDLYSDELTGTFETLSGHTLTCKNQFRKLYVDAALIGQLDNHSGGTPYPTNVICENGVIHTINTVLTPGWTPAVADSQAVQGLSLQNLYNQDVLKDRGALPDSAKSKF
;
A
#
# COMPACT_ATOMS: atom_id res chain seq x y z
N ALA A 1 -15.37 23.34 -0.25
CA ALA A 1 -14.91 22.30 0.68
C ALA A 1 -14.58 22.95 2.01
N ASP A 2 -15.29 22.55 3.07
CA ASP A 2 -15.21 23.13 4.44
C ASP A 2 -14.16 22.40 5.32
N CYS A 3 -13.20 21.71 4.68
CA CYS A 3 -12.14 20.93 5.36
C CYS A 3 -11.26 21.80 6.28
N THR A 4 -11.14 23.09 6.00
CA THR A 4 -10.41 24.05 6.84
C THR A 4 -11.03 24.21 8.23
N LYS A 5 -12.34 24.01 8.40
CA LYS A 5 -12.97 24.01 9.73
C LYS A 5 -12.71 22.71 10.49
N LEU A 6 -12.64 21.59 9.76
CA LEU A 6 -12.45 20.26 10.34
C LEU A 6 -11.02 20.10 10.88
N LEU A 7 -10.02 20.58 10.13
CA LEU A 7 -8.61 20.62 10.55
C LEU A 7 -8.32 21.65 11.66
N ARG A 8 -9.26 22.56 11.94
CA ARG A 8 -9.21 23.49 13.07
C ARG A 8 -9.89 22.94 14.33
N GLY A 9 -10.51 21.75 14.26
CA GLY A 9 -11.13 21.10 15.40
C GLY A 9 -10.12 20.51 16.40
N ASN A 10 -10.57 20.28 17.64
CA ASN A 10 -9.79 19.63 18.69
C ASN A 10 -9.72 18.12 18.45
N GLY A 11 -8.69 17.66 17.77
CA GLY A 11 -8.36 16.24 17.71
C GLY A 11 -6.95 16.07 17.17
N PRO A 12 -6.18 15.08 17.64
CA PRO A 12 -4.99 14.72 16.93
C PRO A 12 -5.39 14.03 15.62
N PHE A 13 -4.88 14.56 14.51
CA PHE A 13 -5.06 14.01 13.18
C PHE A 13 -3.72 13.51 12.64
N THR A 14 -3.72 12.34 12.04
CA THR A 14 -2.62 11.89 11.20
C THR A 14 -3.01 12.15 9.76
N ILE A 15 -2.24 13.03 9.09
CA ILE A 15 -2.52 13.45 7.72
C ILE A 15 -1.44 12.91 6.80
N PHE A 16 -1.85 12.12 5.80
CA PHE A 16 -0.98 11.71 4.73
C PHE A 16 -1.02 12.74 3.59
N VAL A 17 0.11 13.40 3.33
CA VAL A 17 0.19 14.44 2.31
C VAL A 17 0.90 13.90 1.07
N PRO A 18 0.22 13.79 -0.09
CA PRO A 18 0.88 13.39 -1.31
C PRO A 18 1.84 14.48 -1.80
N THR A 19 2.99 14.06 -2.33
CA THR A 19 3.96 14.97 -2.94
C THR A 19 3.38 15.64 -4.20
N ASN A 20 3.95 16.79 -4.58
CA ASN A 20 3.57 17.46 -5.84
C ASN A 20 3.70 16.52 -7.05
N THR A 21 4.73 15.68 -7.07
CA THR A 21 4.93 14.69 -8.13
C THR A 21 3.86 13.60 -8.11
N ALA A 22 3.43 13.14 -6.93
CA ALA A 22 2.33 12.19 -6.80
C ALA A 22 1.02 12.76 -7.35
N ILE A 23 0.74 14.03 -7.06
CA ILE A 23 -0.46 14.72 -7.55
C ILE A 23 -0.38 14.96 -9.07
N GLN A 24 0.79 15.33 -9.59
CA GLN A 24 0.98 15.54 -11.04
C GLN A 24 0.82 14.24 -11.85
N ASN A 25 1.21 13.10 -11.28
CA ASN A 25 1.05 11.79 -11.91
C ASN A 25 -0.33 11.18 -11.68
N TRP A 26 -1.22 11.87 -10.96
CA TRP A 26 -2.56 11.39 -10.64
C TRP A 26 -3.59 11.97 -11.60
N ASP A 27 -4.20 11.10 -12.43
CA ASP A 27 -5.22 11.49 -13.41
C ASP A 27 -6.65 11.60 -12.82
N GLY A 28 -6.81 11.39 -11.50
CA GLY A 28 -8.11 11.43 -10.84
C GLY A 28 -8.51 12.83 -10.37
N VAL A 29 -9.80 13.00 -10.09
CA VAL A 29 -10.36 14.25 -9.56
C VAL A 29 -10.14 14.31 -8.05
N LEU A 30 -9.63 15.45 -7.55
CA LEU A 30 -9.53 15.70 -6.12
C LEU A 30 -10.91 16.04 -5.55
N THR A 31 -11.65 15.02 -5.12
CA THR A 31 -12.95 15.16 -4.46
C THR A 31 -12.78 15.28 -2.94
N GLU A 32 -13.83 15.73 -2.24
CA GLU A 32 -13.81 15.83 -0.78
C GLU A 32 -13.56 14.47 -0.10
N ASP A 33 -14.06 13.38 -0.69
CA ASP A 33 -13.86 12.02 -0.17
C ASP A 33 -12.41 11.55 -0.31
N VAL A 34 -11.74 11.94 -1.41
CA VAL A 34 -10.30 11.72 -1.59
C VAL A 34 -9.49 12.52 -0.57
N ILE A 35 -9.91 13.74 -0.23
CA ILE A 35 -9.20 14.51 0.81
C ILE A 35 -9.39 13.84 2.18
N LYS A 36 -10.61 13.39 2.50
CA LYS A 36 -10.93 12.73 3.77
C LYS A 36 -10.27 11.36 3.93
N SER A 37 -9.98 10.64 2.84
CA SER A 37 -9.26 9.36 2.90
C SER A 37 -7.80 9.51 3.35
N HIS A 38 -7.23 10.70 3.27
CA HIS A 38 -5.86 10.95 3.73
C HIS A 38 -5.78 11.31 5.21
N ILE A 39 -6.91 11.43 5.91
CA ILE A 39 -6.98 11.90 7.29
C ILE A 39 -7.45 10.76 8.19
N ILE A 40 -6.62 10.42 9.17
CA ILE A 40 -6.95 9.52 10.27
C ILE A 40 -7.19 10.37 11.52
N PRO A 41 -8.31 10.21 12.25
CA PRO A 41 -8.60 10.93 13.49
C PRO A 41 -7.86 10.33 14.70
N GLN A 42 -6.55 10.13 14.58
CA GLN A 42 -5.67 9.62 15.64
C GLN A 42 -4.26 10.23 15.52
N ASP A 43 -3.53 10.36 16.62
CA ASP A 43 -2.09 10.67 16.59
C ASP A 43 -1.31 9.37 16.33
N LEU A 44 -0.58 9.29 15.22
CA LEU A 44 0.19 8.11 14.85
C LEU A 44 1.56 8.55 14.33
N TYR A 45 2.60 8.18 15.07
CA TYR A 45 3.98 8.33 14.64
C TYR A 45 4.40 7.15 13.75
N SER A 46 5.55 7.28 13.06
CA SER A 46 6.03 6.26 12.11
C SER A 46 6.26 4.88 12.73
N ASP A 47 6.50 4.81 14.03
CA ASP A 47 6.64 3.58 14.81
C ASP A 47 5.29 2.93 15.16
N GLU A 48 4.22 3.72 15.23
CA GLU A 48 2.85 3.27 15.52
C GLU A 48 2.04 2.98 14.25
N LEU A 49 2.56 3.34 13.07
CA LEU A 49 1.93 3.16 11.75
C LEU A 49 2.01 1.70 11.25
N THR A 50 1.61 0.74 12.07
CA THR A 50 1.49 -0.67 11.68
C THR A 50 0.14 -1.22 12.13
N GLY A 51 -0.72 -1.59 11.18
CA GLY A 51 -2.08 -2.04 11.46
C GLY A 51 -3.11 -1.47 10.50
N THR A 52 -4.38 -1.60 10.86
CA THR A 52 -5.51 -1.07 10.09
C THR A 52 -6.11 0.13 10.80
N PHE A 53 -6.36 1.21 10.06
CA PHE A 53 -6.85 2.47 10.62
C PHE A 53 -8.06 2.98 9.84
N GLU A 54 -9.05 3.50 10.55
CA GLU A 54 -10.25 4.12 9.96
C GLU A 54 -9.96 5.58 9.60
N THR A 55 -10.36 6.00 8.40
CA THR A 55 -10.22 7.37 7.91
C THR A 55 -11.50 8.18 8.12
N LEU A 56 -11.42 9.51 7.98
CA LEU A 56 -12.59 10.38 8.04
C LEU A 56 -13.61 10.15 6.91
N SER A 57 -13.21 9.52 5.81
CA SER A 57 -14.14 9.10 4.75
C SER A 57 -14.88 7.80 5.09
N GLY A 58 -14.53 7.13 6.19
CA GLY A 58 -15.11 5.85 6.59
C GLY A 58 -14.48 4.64 5.89
N HIS A 59 -13.31 4.82 5.28
CA HIS A 59 -12.54 3.72 4.70
C HIS A 59 -11.41 3.29 5.62
N THR A 60 -11.11 1.98 5.61
CA THR A 60 -9.99 1.42 6.35
C THR A 60 -8.72 1.47 5.49
N LEU A 61 -7.67 2.09 6.00
CA LEU A 61 -6.31 2.04 5.45
C LEU A 61 -5.50 0.95 6.14
N THR A 62 -4.66 0.25 5.38
CA THR A 62 -3.75 -0.75 5.94
C THR A 62 -2.30 -0.25 5.89
N CYS A 63 -1.72 0.01 7.06
CA CYS A 63 -0.32 0.37 7.17
C CYS A 63 0.54 -0.86 7.49
N LYS A 64 1.62 -1.06 6.74
CA LYS A 64 2.55 -2.19 6.92
C LYS A 64 4.00 -1.78 6.68
N ASN A 65 4.91 -2.43 7.39
CA ASN A 65 6.33 -2.34 7.11
C ASN A 65 6.74 -3.51 6.20
N GLN A 66 7.32 -3.20 5.05
CA GLN A 66 7.80 -4.18 4.08
C GLN A 66 9.15 -3.72 3.54
N PHE A 67 10.15 -4.59 3.48
CA PHE A 67 11.49 -4.24 2.96
C PHE A 67 12.13 -3.00 3.61
N ARG A 68 11.98 -2.84 4.94
CA ARG A 68 12.47 -1.68 5.72
C ARG A 68 11.87 -0.34 5.27
N LYS A 69 10.69 -0.38 4.67
CA LYS A 69 9.92 0.76 4.20
C LYS A 69 8.51 0.68 4.73
N LEU A 70 7.95 1.83 5.04
CA LEU A 70 6.60 1.95 5.55
C LEU A 70 5.64 2.21 4.39
N TYR A 71 4.55 1.46 4.35
CA TYR A 71 3.51 1.58 3.33
C TYR A 71 2.17 1.82 4.01
N VAL A 72 1.39 2.72 3.44
CA VAL A 72 -0.06 2.80 3.64
C VAL A 72 -0.72 2.35 2.36
N ASP A 73 -1.40 1.21 2.42
CA ASP A 73 -1.92 0.50 1.26
C ASP A 73 -0.83 0.20 0.22
N ALA A 74 -0.86 0.91 -0.92
CA ALA A 74 0.18 0.87 -1.96
C ALA A 74 1.13 2.09 -1.93
N ALA A 75 0.81 3.12 -1.15
CA ALA A 75 1.60 4.34 -1.06
C ALA A 75 2.76 4.17 -0.08
N LEU A 76 3.95 4.63 -0.48
CA LEU A 76 5.14 4.67 0.36
C LEU A 76 5.07 5.90 1.27
N ILE A 77 5.17 5.67 2.58
CA ILE A 77 5.29 6.72 3.60
C ILE A 77 6.76 6.99 3.84
N GLY A 78 7.17 8.26 3.72
CA GLY A 78 8.53 8.68 4.06
C GLY A 78 9.56 7.93 3.26
N GLN A 79 10.02 8.52 2.17
CA GLN A 79 11.10 7.91 1.42
C GLN A 79 12.36 7.89 2.30
N LEU A 80 12.63 6.73 2.92
CA LEU A 80 13.85 6.49 3.66
C LEU A 80 14.96 6.29 2.62
N ASP A 81 16.02 7.08 2.76
CA ASP A 81 17.22 7.12 1.93
C ASP A 81 17.48 5.78 1.23
N ASN A 82 17.14 5.74 -0.06
CA ASN A 82 17.43 4.59 -0.88
C ASN A 82 18.77 4.87 -1.56
N HIS A 83 19.68 3.91 -1.41
CA HIS A 83 20.87 3.69 -2.25
C HIS A 83 20.58 3.67 -3.78
N SER A 84 19.32 3.88 -4.18
CA SER A 84 18.82 3.99 -5.55
C SER A 84 18.39 5.42 -5.93
N GLY A 85 18.73 6.45 -5.15
CA GLY A 85 18.72 7.86 -5.57
C GLY A 85 17.37 8.56 -5.61
N GLY A 86 16.43 8.22 -4.72
CA GLY A 86 15.18 8.95 -4.59
C GLY A 86 15.17 9.96 -3.45
N THR A 87 14.31 10.97 -3.55
CA THR A 87 14.30 12.12 -2.64
C THR A 87 13.63 11.75 -1.31
N PRO A 88 14.31 11.93 -0.16
CA PRO A 88 13.68 11.66 1.12
C PRO A 88 12.53 12.63 1.38
N TYR A 89 11.42 12.11 1.89
CA TYR A 89 10.25 12.90 2.25
C TYR A 89 10.10 13.02 3.77
N PRO A 90 9.67 14.17 4.28
CA PRO A 90 9.50 14.36 5.72
C PRO A 90 8.37 13.48 6.27
N THR A 91 8.62 12.90 7.43
CA THR A 91 7.69 12.10 8.25
C THR A 91 7.75 12.59 9.69
N ASN A 92 6.73 12.26 10.49
CA ASN A 92 6.62 12.73 11.88
C ASN A 92 6.68 14.25 12.03
N VAL A 93 6.07 14.99 11.09
CA VAL A 93 6.03 16.46 11.18
C VAL A 93 4.93 16.84 12.17
N ILE A 94 5.35 17.21 13.38
CA ILE A 94 4.45 17.59 14.48
C ILE A 94 3.77 18.93 14.16
N CYS A 95 2.45 18.93 14.27
CA CYS A 95 1.57 20.08 14.10
C CYS A 95 0.72 20.27 15.36
N GLU A 96 0.07 21.43 15.49
CA GLU A 96 -0.77 21.73 16.66
C GLU A 96 -1.93 20.73 16.85
N ASN A 97 -2.45 20.20 15.75
CA ASN A 97 -3.60 19.29 15.72
C ASN A 97 -3.22 17.89 15.19
N GLY A 98 -1.97 17.44 15.39
CA GLY A 98 -1.53 16.07 15.07
C GLY A 98 -0.25 15.99 14.25
N VAL A 99 -0.11 14.98 13.39
CA VAL A 99 1.15 14.64 12.72
C VAL A 99 0.95 14.50 11.20
N ILE A 100 1.92 15.02 10.44
CA ILE A 100 1.94 14.90 8.98
C ILE A 100 3.00 13.88 8.54
N HIS A 101 2.59 13.00 7.62
CA HIS A 101 3.46 12.07 6.92
C HIS A 101 3.35 12.27 5.41
N THR A 102 4.47 12.39 4.72
CA THR A 102 4.47 12.59 3.27
C THR A 102 4.44 11.25 2.54
N ILE A 103 3.62 11.15 1.49
CA ILE A 103 3.44 9.95 0.67
C ILE A 103 3.74 10.21 -0.81
N ASN A 104 4.16 9.16 -1.53
CA ASN A 104 4.51 9.24 -2.95
C ASN A 104 3.35 8.96 -3.92
N THR A 105 2.16 8.63 -3.42
CA THR A 105 0.98 8.26 -4.23
C THR A 105 -0.28 8.76 -3.55
N VAL A 106 -1.27 9.19 -4.32
CA VAL A 106 -2.57 9.66 -3.78
C VAL A 106 -3.39 8.47 -3.29
N LEU A 107 -3.94 8.56 -2.08
CA LEU A 107 -4.84 7.55 -1.53
C LEU A 107 -6.25 7.72 -2.08
N THR A 108 -6.85 6.62 -2.51
CA THR A 108 -8.22 6.61 -3.02
C THR A 108 -9.21 5.92 -2.08
N PRO A 109 -10.43 6.47 -1.93
CA PRO A 109 -11.51 5.77 -1.26
C PRO A 109 -11.84 4.48 -2.01
N GLY A 110 -11.94 3.36 -1.29
CA GLY A 110 -12.19 2.04 -1.89
C GLY A 110 -10.97 1.40 -2.54
N TRP A 111 -9.75 1.78 -2.14
CA TRP A 111 -8.57 1.01 -2.49
C TRP A 111 -8.76 -0.44 -2.04
N THR A 112 -8.74 -1.35 -3.00
CA THR A 112 -8.60 -2.77 -2.74
C THR A 112 -7.18 -3.14 -3.14
N PRO A 113 -6.46 -3.92 -2.33
CA PRO A 113 -5.20 -4.48 -2.79
C PRO A 113 -5.50 -5.17 -4.11
N ALA A 114 -4.77 -4.78 -5.16
CA ALA A 114 -4.79 -5.54 -6.39
C ALA A 114 -4.56 -6.99 -5.96
N VAL A 115 -5.56 -7.86 -6.18
CA VAL A 115 -5.35 -9.30 -6.13
C VAL A 115 -4.27 -9.51 -7.16
N ALA A 116 -3.02 -9.63 -6.70
CA ALA A 116 -1.89 -9.91 -7.57
C ALA A 116 -2.35 -11.06 -8.44
N ASP A 117 -2.44 -10.81 -9.75
CA ASP A 117 -3.11 -11.70 -10.67
C ASP A 117 -2.73 -13.14 -10.32
N SER A 118 -3.72 -13.91 -9.87
CA SER A 118 -3.58 -15.34 -9.59
C SER A 118 -3.17 -16.13 -10.85
N GLN A 119 -3.01 -15.44 -11.98
CA GLN A 119 -2.39 -15.92 -13.21
C GLN A 119 -0.88 -16.19 -13.09
N ALA A 120 -0.13 -15.55 -12.18
CA ALA A 120 1.27 -15.89 -11.97
C ALA A 120 1.44 -17.24 -11.23
N VAL A 121 0.50 -17.58 -10.34
CA VAL A 121 0.52 -18.87 -9.61
C VAL A 121 -0.03 -20.00 -10.50
N GLN A 122 -1.03 -19.73 -11.34
CA GLN A 122 -1.50 -20.72 -12.31
C GLN A 122 -0.48 -21.00 -13.42
N GLY A 123 0.27 -20.01 -13.89
CA GLY A 123 1.30 -20.19 -14.92
C GLY A 123 2.44 -21.13 -14.51
N LEU A 124 2.88 -21.06 -13.24
CA LEU A 124 3.91 -21.95 -12.70
C LEU A 124 3.42 -23.40 -12.52
N SER A 125 2.14 -23.60 -12.21
CA SER A 125 1.55 -24.94 -12.12
C SER A 125 1.41 -25.63 -13.49
N LEU A 126 1.10 -24.87 -14.55
CA LEU A 126 0.91 -25.43 -15.90
C LEU A 126 2.24 -25.78 -16.57
N GLN A 127 3.31 -25.01 -16.32
CA GLN A 127 4.65 -25.34 -16.82
C GLN A 127 5.25 -26.57 -16.12
N ASN A 128 4.98 -26.77 -14.82
CA ASN A 128 5.40 -27.99 -14.13
C ASN A 128 4.66 -29.25 -14.62
N LEU A 129 3.39 -29.13 -15.01
CA LEU A 129 2.63 -30.22 -15.62
C LEU A 129 3.10 -30.53 -17.04
N TYR A 130 3.34 -29.51 -17.87
CA TYR A 130 3.90 -29.67 -19.22
C TYR A 130 5.29 -30.33 -19.19
N ASN A 131 6.15 -29.92 -18.26
CA ASN A 131 7.47 -30.52 -18.10
C ASN A 131 7.39 -31.97 -17.61
N GLN A 132 6.39 -32.36 -16.81
CA GLN A 132 6.19 -33.75 -16.43
C GLN A 132 5.68 -34.63 -17.57
N ASP A 133 4.80 -34.13 -18.42
CA ASP A 133 4.25 -34.92 -19.54
C ASP A 133 5.26 -35.09 -20.68
N VAL A 134 6.06 -34.05 -20.99
CA VAL A 134 7.16 -34.14 -21.95
C VAL A 134 8.26 -35.11 -21.47
N LEU A 135 8.50 -35.22 -20.16
CA LEU A 135 9.47 -36.16 -19.59
C LEU A 135 8.95 -37.61 -19.55
N LYS A 136 7.63 -37.81 -19.46
CA LYS A 136 6.99 -39.15 -19.56
C LYS A 136 7.00 -39.66 -20.99
N ASP A 137 6.69 -38.82 -21.99
CA ASP A 137 6.69 -39.22 -23.40
C ASP A 137 8.09 -39.52 -23.96
N ARG A 138 9.13 -38.98 -23.32
CA ARG A 138 10.54 -39.25 -23.66
C ARG A 138 11.14 -40.44 -22.91
N GLY A 139 10.33 -41.22 -22.19
CA GLY A 139 10.73 -42.47 -21.54
C GLY A 139 11.76 -42.32 -20.42
N ALA A 140 11.84 -41.14 -19.77
CA ALA A 140 12.94 -40.80 -18.87
C ALA A 140 12.61 -40.85 -17.36
N LEU A 141 11.43 -41.32 -16.93
CA LEU A 141 11.14 -41.58 -15.51
C LEU A 141 10.54 -42.98 -15.28
N PRO A 142 11.04 -43.75 -14.29
CA PRO A 142 10.48 -45.06 -13.94
C PRO A 142 9.14 -44.94 -13.18
N ASP A 143 8.23 -45.88 -13.48
CA ASP A 143 6.83 -46.02 -13.01
C ASP A 143 6.66 -46.26 -11.49
N SER A 144 7.14 -45.37 -10.63
CA SER A 144 6.91 -45.51 -9.19
C SER A 144 6.73 -44.18 -8.47
N ALA A 145 5.54 -43.60 -8.61
CA ALA A 145 4.97 -42.70 -7.61
C ALA A 145 3.46 -42.55 -7.83
N LYS A 146 2.71 -43.64 -7.60
CA LYS A 146 1.27 -43.55 -7.28
C LYS A 146 1.07 -43.96 -5.84
N SER A 147 0.26 -43.16 -5.14
CA SER A 147 -0.27 -43.36 -3.78
C SER A 147 0.65 -42.91 -2.64
N LYS A 148 0.33 -41.77 -2.03
CA LYS A 148 -0.60 -41.72 -0.90
C LYS A 148 -1.10 -40.28 -0.67
N PHE A 149 -2.31 -40.23 -0.12
CA PHE A 149 -2.99 -39.06 0.45
C PHE A 149 -2.10 -38.24 1.38
#